data_AF-Q3ZA04-F1
#
_entry.id   AF-Q3ZA04-F1
#
_cell.length_a   1.000
_cell.length_b   1.000
_cell.length_c   1.000
_cell.angle_alpha   90.00
_cell.angle_beta   90.00
_cell.angle_gamma   90.00
#
_symmetry.space_group_name_H-M   'P 1'
#
loop_
_entity.id
_entity.type
_entity.pdbx_description
1 polymer ?
#
loop_
_entity_poly.entity_id
_entity_poly.type
_entity_poly.pdbx_seq_one_letter_code
_entity_poly.pdbx_strand_id
1 'polypeptide(L)'
;MKVSMQISFNLDIINKCVCHKCPVQNQSECVRTQMAGLKTSFREIPLNPHKIPKAYCLNGKSVCKGIDRSKPCICGSCEIYAKHQLSEAEPGGFYCIEGKSA
;
A
#
# COMPACT_ATOMS: atom_id res chain seq x y z
N MET A 1 -18.65 14.16 -4.68
CA MET A 1 -17.56 14.34 -5.67
C MET A 1 -16.52 13.26 -5.40
N LYS A 2 -16.20 12.42 -6.41
CA LYS A 2 -15.20 11.35 -6.32
C LYS A 2 -13.83 11.96 -6.02
N VAL A 3 -13.30 11.76 -4.82
CA VAL A 3 -11.91 12.11 -4.50
C VAL A 3 -11.00 11.01 -5.09
N SER A 4 -10.82 11.05 -6.41
CA SER A 4 -9.70 10.39 -7.09
C SER A 4 -8.46 11.25 -6.90
N MET A 5 -7.97 11.28 -5.66
CA MET A 5 -6.71 11.92 -5.34
C MET A 5 -5.60 11.04 -5.90
N GLN A 6 -5.13 11.38 -7.11
CA GLN A 6 -3.94 10.82 -7.71
C GLN A 6 -2.74 11.29 -6.89
N ILE A 7 -2.36 10.51 -5.88
CA ILE A 7 -1.05 10.66 -5.25
C ILE A 7 -0.02 10.48 -6.39
N SER A 8 0.79 11.49 -6.65
CA SER A 8 1.89 11.37 -7.60
C SER A 8 2.93 10.42 -7.00
N PHE A 9 2.84 9.14 -7.36
CA PHE A 9 3.72 8.10 -6.84
C PHE A 9 5.16 8.36 -7.27
N ASN A 10 6.01 8.69 -6.31
CA ASN A 10 7.46 8.75 -6.46
C ASN A 10 8.15 7.96 -5.35
N LEU A 11 9.46 7.73 -5.52
CA LEU A 11 10.24 6.93 -4.58
C LEU A 11 10.27 7.54 -3.18
N ASP A 12 10.32 8.86 -3.06
CA ASP A 12 10.29 9.57 -1.77
C ASP A 12 9.00 9.27 -0.99
N ILE A 13 7.85 9.36 -1.65
CA ILE A 13 6.54 9.07 -1.06
C ILE A 13 6.46 7.59 -0.65
N ILE A 14 6.93 6.68 -1.50
CA ILE A 14 6.94 5.23 -1.22
C ILE A 14 7.86 4.91 -0.02
N ASN A 15 8.99 5.59 0.09
CA ASN A 15 9.97 5.34 1.16
C ASN A 15 9.54 5.93 2.51
N LYS A 16 8.65 6.93 2.53
CA LYS A 16 8.05 7.49 3.75
C LYS A 16 7.04 6.55 4.42
N CYS A 17 6.55 5.53 3.72
CA CYS A 17 5.67 4.52 4.31
C CYS A 17 6.42 3.25 4.71
N VAL A 18 6.01 2.68 5.85
CA VAL A 18 6.48 1.37 6.35
C VAL A 18 5.60 0.20 5.87
N CYS A 19 4.94 0.31 4.71
CA CYS A 19 3.93 -0.66 4.27
C CYS A 19 4.44 -2.11 4.16
N HIS A 20 5.71 -2.29 3.82
CA HIS A 20 6.37 -3.60 3.78
C HIS A 20 6.48 -4.28 5.15
N LYS A 21 6.22 -3.55 6.26
CA LYS A 21 6.20 -4.08 7.62
C LYS A 21 4.79 -4.46 8.08
N CYS A 22 3.76 -4.21 7.27
CA CYS A 22 2.37 -4.48 7.64
C CYS A 22 2.17 -5.99 7.91
N PRO A 23 1.79 -6.39 9.14
CA PRO A 23 1.60 -7.80 9.50
C PRO A 23 0.69 -8.58 8.54
N VAL A 24 -0.35 -7.93 8.01
CA VAL A 24 -1.25 -8.46 6.97
C VAL A 24 -0.53 -8.98 5.71
N GLN A 25 0.65 -8.43 5.38
CA GLN A 25 1.44 -8.78 4.20
C GLN A 25 2.64 -9.68 4.50
N ASN A 26 3.07 -9.78 5.77
CA ASN A 26 4.37 -10.36 6.14
C ASN A 26 4.52 -11.86 5.81
N GLN A 27 3.41 -12.59 5.71
CA GLN A 27 3.41 -14.03 5.39
C GLN A 27 3.08 -14.33 3.92
N SER A 28 2.75 -13.32 3.11
CA SER A 28 2.39 -13.54 1.71
C SER A 28 3.63 -13.83 0.86
N GLU A 29 3.65 -15.00 0.22
CA GLU A 29 4.69 -15.37 -0.74
C GLU A 29 4.75 -14.39 -1.92
N CYS A 30 3.59 -13.93 -2.40
CA CYS A 30 3.54 -12.92 -3.46
C CYS A 30 4.24 -11.62 -3.04
N VAL A 31 4.02 -11.17 -1.80
CA VAL A 31 4.68 -9.97 -1.27
C VAL A 31 6.19 -10.20 -1.20
N ARG A 32 6.64 -11.37 -0.71
CA ARG A 32 8.07 -11.72 -0.68
C ARG A 32 8.70 -11.70 -2.07
N THR A 33 8.04 -12.29 -3.06
CA THR A 33 8.52 -12.31 -4.46
C THR A 33 8.59 -10.92 -5.05
N GLN A 34 7.55 -10.09 -4.86
CA GLN A 34 7.59 -8.70 -5.32
C GLN A 34 8.65 -7.86 -4.57
N MET A 35 8.94 -8.17 -3.31
CA MET A 35 10.03 -7.53 -2.57
C MET A 35 11.42 -7.90 -3.09
N ALA A 36 11.62 -9.14 -3.54
CA ALA A 36 12.86 -9.51 -4.23
C ALA A 36 13.03 -8.73 -5.56
N GLY A 37 11.92 -8.44 -6.26
CA GLY A 37 11.89 -7.68 -7.52
C GLY A 37 11.88 -6.15 -7.36
N LEU A 38 11.90 -5.61 -6.14
CA LEU A 38 11.63 -4.19 -5.88
C LEU A 38 12.55 -3.24 -6.66
N LYS A 39 13.84 -3.56 -6.79
CA LYS A 39 14.81 -2.73 -7.52
C LYS A 39 14.43 -2.58 -8.99
N THR A 40 13.86 -3.62 -9.59
CA THR A 40 13.37 -3.59 -10.98
C THR A 40 12.11 -2.75 -11.09
N SER A 41 11.15 -2.93 -10.16
CA SER A 41 9.93 -2.11 -10.14
C SER A 41 10.21 -0.61 -9.98
N PHE A 42 11.28 -0.23 -9.27
CA PHE A 42 11.72 1.17 -9.14
C PHE A 42 12.38 1.76 -10.38
N ARG A 43 12.72 0.94 -11.38
CA ARG A 43 13.26 1.40 -12.67
C ARG A 43 12.18 1.59 -13.74
N GLU A 44 10.95 1.13 -13.49
CA GLU A 44 9.82 1.36 -14.40
C GLU A 44 9.40 2.83 -14.34
N ILE A 45 9.26 3.47 -15.52
CA ILE A 45 8.78 4.85 -15.65
C ILE A 45 7.59 4.86 -16.63
N PRO A 46 6.39 5.30 -16.19
CA PRO A 46 6.05 5.73 -14.84
C PRO A 46 6.08 4.56 -13.84
N LEU A 47 6.32 4.87 -12.56
CA LEU A 47 6.27 3.86 -11.50
C LEU A 47 4.88 3.23 -11.47
N ASN A 48 4.85 1.90 -11.42
CA ASN A 48 3.60 1.16 -11.23
C ASN A 48 3.45 0.79 -9.75
N PRO A 49 2.60 1.49 -8.98
CA PRO A 49 2.46 1.25 -7.54
C PRO A 49 1.86 -0.14 -7.24
N HIS A 50 1.17 -0.77 -8.19
CA HIS A 50 0.69 -2.15 -8.03
C HIS A 50 1.83 -3.19 -8.02
N LYS A 51 2.99 -2.88 -8.61
CA LYS A 51 4.17 -3.75 -8.60
C LYS A 51 5.13 -3.43 -7.45
N ILE A 52 4.76 -2.52 -6.57
CA ILE A 52 5.59 -2.01 -5.49
C ILE A 52 4.87 -2.29 -4.17
N PRO A 53 5.21 -3.39 -3.47
CA PRO A 53 4.59 -3.70 -2.18
C PRO A 53 4.72 -2.57 -1.15
N LYS A 54 5.80 -1.78 -1.23
CA LYS A 54 5.99 -0.59 -0.38
C LYS A 54 4.93 0.50 -0.60
N ALA A 55 4.20 0.48 -1.72
CA ALA A 55 3.11 1.40 -2.03
C ALA A 55 1.73 0.92 -1.52
N TYR A 56 1.65 -0.25 -0.89
CA TYR A 56 0.39 -0.87 -0.49
C TYR A 56 -0.55 0.04 0.31
N CYS A 57 -0.06 0.75 1.33
CA CYS A 57 -0.88 1.66 2.13
C CYS A 57 -1.42 2.85 1.34
N LEU A 58 -0.78 3.19 0.22
CA LEU A 58 -1.17 4.31 -0.64
C LEU A 58 -2.19 3.89 -1.69
N ASN A 59 -2.19 2.60 -2.08
CA ASN A 59 -3.14 2.02 -3.02
C ASN A 59 -4.40 1.49 -2.33
N GLY A 60 -4.29 1.14 -1.05
CA GLY A 60 -5.33 0.49 -0.26
C GLY A 60 -5.50 -0.98 -0.55
N LYS A 61 -5.52 -1.39 -1.81
CA LYS A 61 -5.73 -2.80 -2.13
C LYS A 61 -4.42 -3.53 -2.36
N SER A 62 -4.24 -4.66 -1.68
CA SER A 62 -3.17 -5.60 -2.00
C SER A 62 -3.48 -6.24 -3.34
N VAL A 63 -2.54 -6.18 -4.29
CA VAL A 63 -2.61 -7.00 -5.52
C VAL A 63 -2.17 -8.44 -5.26
N CYS A 64 -1.48 -8.67 -4.15
CA CYS A 64 -1.03 -9.99 -3.75
C CYS A 64 -2.16 -10.75 -3.06
N LYS A 65 -2.34 -12.00 -3.50
CA LYS A 65 -3.15 -13.01 -2.81
C LYS A 65 -2.39 -13.56 -1.59
N GLY A 66 -3.10 -14.24 -0.69
CA GLY A 66 -2.50 -14.85 0.49
C GLY A 66 -2.03 -13.85 1.54
N ILE A 67 -2.66 -12.68 1.62
CA ILE A 67 -2.54 -11.80 2.78
C ILE A 67 -3.35 -12.38 3.94
N ASP A 68 -2.85 -12.20 5.16
CA ASP A 68 -3.55 -12.67 6.36
C ASP A 68 -4.46 -11.55 6.88
N ARG A 69 -5.74 -11.58 6.48
CA ARG A 69 -6.76 -10.59 6.87
C ARG A 69 -7.06 -10.58 8.37
N SER A 70 -6.59 -11.57 9.13
CA SER A 70 -6.70 -11.58 10.60
C SER A 70 -5.63 -10.71 11.27
N LYS A 71 -4.62 -10.26 10.52
CA LYS A 71 -3.52 -9.45 11.05
C LYS A 71 -3.77 -7.96 10.83
N PRO A 72 -3.24 -7.10 11.73
CA PRO A 72 -3.49 -5.67 11.65
C PRO A 72 -2.80 -5.01 10.46
N CYS A 73 -3.42 -3.93 9.98
CA CYS A 73 -2.81 -2.99 9.06
C CYS A 73 -2.31 -1.76 9.80
N ILE A 74 -1.00 -1.54 9.74
CA ILE A 74 -0.35 -0.40 10.40
C ILE A 74 -0.20 0.81 9.46
N CYS A 75 -1.05 0.91 8.42
CA CYS A 75 -1.03 1.99 7.44
C CYS A 75 -1.12 3.39 8.07
N GLY A 76 -1.82 3.50 9.21
CA GLY A 76 -1.91 4.73 10.01
C GLY A 76 -0.57 5.29 10.48
N SER A 77 0.48 4.47 10.53
CA SER A 77 1.85 4.94 10.83
C SER A 77 2.56 5.58 9.64
N CYS A 78 1.99 5.52 8.43
CA CYS A 78 2.53 6.27 7.30
C CYS A 78 2.04 7.71 7.33
N GLU A 79 2.97 8.66 7.41
CA GLU A 79 2.67 10.10 7.37
C GLU A 79 1.91 10.51 6.11
N ILE A 80 2.17 9.87 4.97
CA ILE A 80 1.45 10.12 3.73
C ILE A 80 0.01 9.64 3.85
N TYR A 81 -0.22 8.47 4.46
CA TYR A 81 -1.56 7.94 4.70
C TYR A 81 -2.40 8.90 5.55
N ALA A 82 -1.81 9.44 6.62
CA ALA A 82 -2.45 10.43 7.48
C ALA A 82 -2.66 11.79 6.79
N LYS A 83 -1.62 12.34 6.14
CA LYS A 83 -1.67 13.64 5.45
C LYS A 83 -2.77 13.69 4.39
N HIS A 84 -2.98 12.58 3.73
CA HIS A 84 -3.94 12.44 2.65
C HIS A 84 -5.30 11.89 3.11
N GLN A 85 -5.53 11.81 4.43
CA GLN A 85 -6.79 11.38 5.02
C GLN A 85 -7.25 10.02 4.47
N LEU A 86 -6.30 9.13 4.15
CA LEU A 86 -6.62 7.80 3.62
C LEU A 86 -7.24 6.89 4.70
N SER A 87 -7.18 7.30 5.97
CA SER A 87 -7.91 6.72 7.10
C SER A 87 -9.41 7.00 7.05
N GLU A 88 -9.81 8.12 6.45
CA GLU A 88 -11.21 8.56 6.33
C GLU A 88 -11.96 7.81 5.22
N ALA A 89 -11.26 6.98 4.45
CA ALA A 89 -11.90 6.00 3.59
C ALA A 89 -12.50 4.90 4.48
N GLU A 90 -13.81 4.86 4.60
CA GLU A 90 -14.48 3.83 5.38
C GLU A 90 -14.34 2.44 4.71
N PRO A 91 -14.13 1.35 5.46
CA PRO A 91 -13.87 1.33 6.90
C PRO A 91 -12.40 1.66 7.20
N GLY A 92 -12.18 2.58 8.15
CA GLY A 92 -10.84 2.90 8.66
C GLY A 92 -10.14 1.65 9.22
N GLY A 93 -8.85 1.48 8.91
CA GLY A 93 -8.09 0.28 9.30
C GLY A 93 -8.32 -0.96 8.43
N PHE A 94 -9.38 -0.97 7.60
CA PHE A 94 -9.65 -2.02 6.60
C PHE A 94 -9.37 -1.58 5.17
N TYR A 95 -9.02 -0.30 4.94
CA TYR A 95 -8.62 0.21 3.63
C TYR A 95 -7.57 -0.66 2.93
N CYS A 96 -6.64 -1.23 3.71
CA CYS A 96 -5.61 -2.16 3.28
C CYS A 96 -6.16 -3.53 2.78
N ILE A 97 -7.32 -3.96 3.28
CA ILE A 97 -7.93 -5.26 3.01
C ILE A 97 -9.00 -5.13 1.92
N GLU A 98 -9.89 -4.15 2.07
CA GLU A 98 -11.05 -3.94 1.19
C GLU A 98 -10.78 -2.93 0.06
N GLY A 99 -9.74 -2.10 0.19
CA GLY A 99 -9.56 -0.91 -0.65
C GLY A 99 -10.43 0.25 -0.18
N LYS A 100 -10.52 1.30 -1.00
CA LYS A 100 -11.46 2.41 -0.77
C LYS A 100 -12.88 1.87 -0.89
N SER A 101 -13.71 1.93 0.15
CA SER A 101 -15.16 1.90 -0.08
C SER A 101 -15.56 3.21 -0.76
N ALA A 102 -16.59 3.09 -1.60
CA ALA A 102 -16.91 3.94 -2.74
C ALA A 102 -16.95 5.45 -2.51
#